data_AF-A0AAU1PC12-F1
#
_entry.id   AF-A0AAU1PC12-F1
#
_cell.length_a   1.000
_cell.length_b   1.000
_cell.length_c   1.000
_cell.angle_alpha   90.00
_cell.angle_beta   90.00
_cell.angle_gamma   90.00
#
_symmetry.space_group_name_H-M   'P 1'
#
loop_
_entity.id
_entity.type
_entity.pdbx_description
1 polymer ?
#
loop_
_entity_poly.entity_id
_entity_poly.type
_entity_poly.pdbx_seq_one_letter_code
_entity_poly.pdbx_strand_id
1 'polypeptide(L)'
;MARLKAVVASLPAELVELLPYRTLPRRNRRQFLESIGGRTTEQVIERAARRWVQHGYAEALHSIDGKGIGSAVGVAVALVQAGNCVYIRCEDGFDIDTGMECRACVERRADRRAAKRAAAAAGRDTSIVRQAPHRPGWWECAICHDPGKGQIPEGGECVRCQEEAASATQRLADQWEQQNIDREAERQAVAADLVRQAEERAAAEAAENQRVAEERTAKERAEADETARIRAKLAKEYPELAAVSGSTGPAPF
;
A
#
# COMPACT_ATOMS: atom_id res chain seq x y z
N MET A 1 -7.14 -42.08 15.53
CA MET A 1 -7.68 -40.80 15.01
C MET A 1 -7.60 -39.64 16.00
N ALA A 2 -7.98 -39.82 17.28
CA ALA A 2 -7.93 -38.77 18.31
C ALA A 2 -6.54 -38.12 18.44
N ARG A 3 -5.48 -38.93 18.44
CA ARG A 3 -4.09 -38.49 18.51
C ARG A 3 -3.66 -37.56 17.36
N LEU A 4 -4.07 -37.88 16.13
CA LEU A 4 -3.79 -37.03 14.97
C LEU A 4 -4.52 -35.68 15.08
N LYS A 5 -5.77 -35.68 15.57
CA LYS A 5 -6.53 -34.45 15.79
C LYS A 5 -5.86 -33.57 16.84
N ALA A 6 -5.37 -34.15 17.93
CA ALA A 6 -4.65 -33.42 18.98
C ALA A 6 -3.37 -32.77 18.44
N VAL A 7 -2.55 -33.52 17.70
CA VAL A 7 -1.32 -32.97 17.09
C VAL A 7 -1.63 -31.84 16.11
N VAL A 8 -2.65 -31.99 15.26
CA VAL A 8 -3.05 -30.95 14.30
C VAL A 8 -3.60 -29.70 15.01
N ALA A 9 -4.39 -29.88 16.06
CA ALA A 9 -4.94 -28.78 16.84
C ALA A 9 -3.86 -28.00 17.61
N SER A 10 -2.70 -28.61 17.82
CA SER A 10 -1.55 -27.99 18.49
C SER A 10 -0.47 -27.48 17.54
N LEU A 11 -0.71 -27.54 16.22
CA LEU A 11 0.14 -26.83 15.25
C LEU A 11 -0.02 -25.31 15.44
N PRO A 12 0.99 -24.50 15.05
CA PRO A 12 0.87 -23.05 15.05
C PRO A 12 -0.41 -22.60 14.33
N ALA A 13 -1.19 -21.70 14.95
CA ALA A 13 -2.50 -21.30 14.45
C ALA A 13 -2.41 -20.71 13.04
N GLU A 14 -1.33 -19.97 12.79
CA GLU A 14 -1.03 -19.34 11.52
C GLU A 14 -0.78 -20.38 10.42
N LEU A 15 -0.13 -21.50 10.75
CA LEU A 15 0.06 -22.61 9.83
C LEU A 15 -1.27 -23.31 9.53
N VAL A 16 -2.14 -23.46 10.53
CA VAL A 16 -3.47 -24.09 10.37
C VAL A 16 -4.36 -23.28 9.44
N GLU A 17 -4.30 -21.94 9.51
CA GLU A 17 -5.03 -21.06 8.59
C GLU A 17 -4.60 -21.24 7.13
N LEU A 18 -3.32 -21.57 6.89
CA LEU A 18 -2.80 -21.82 5.55
C LEU A 18 -3.11 -23.24 5.01
N LEU A 19 -3.65 -24.14 5.84
CA LEU A 19 -4.01 -25.48 5.39
C LEU A 19 -5.32 -25.46 4.58
N PRO A 20 -5.43 -26.29 3.53
CA PRO A 20 -6.68 -26.43 2.78
C PRO A 20 -7.80 -26.93 3.72
N TYR A 21 -8.90 -26.17 3.79
CA TYR A 21 -10.01 -26.43 4.72
C TYR A 21 -9.59 -26.45 6.20
N ARG A 22 -8.52 -25.74 6.57
CA ARG A 22 -7.97 -25.65 7.94
C ARG A 22 -7.70 -27.01 8.60
N THR A 23 -7.50 -28.05 7.78
CA THR A 23 -7.30 -29.42 8.25
C THR A 23 -6.29 -30.15 7.37
N LEU A 24 -5.72 -31.24 7.89
CA LEU A 24 -4.83 -32.07 7.07
C LEU A 24 -5.60 -32.82 5.98
N PRO A 25 -5.17 -32.70 4.70
CA PRO A 25 -5.72 -33.48 3.60
C PRO A 25 -5.72 -34.98 3.89
N ARG A 26 -6.80 -35.67 3.51
CA ARG A 26 -6.96 -37.11 3.73
C ARG A 26 -5.78 -37.93 3.19
N ARG A 27 -5.24 -37.54 2.02
CA ARG A 27 -4.09 -38.19 1.36
C ARG A 27 -2.82 -38.19 2.21
N ASN A 28 -2.62 -37.18 3.06
CA ASN A 28 -1.40 -37.03 3.87
C ASN A 28 -1.53 -37.62 5.28
N ARG A 29 -2.74 -38.03 5.70
CA ARG A 29 -2.99 -38.53 7.06
C ARG A 29 -2.16 -39.76 7.40
N ARG A 30 -1.95 -40.67 6.44
CA ARG A 30 -1.12 -41.87 6.64
C ARG A 30 0.33 -41.51 6.94
N GLN A 31 0.93 -40.65 6.11
CA GLN A 31 2.30 -40.17 6.31
C GLN A 31 2.48 -39.45 7.65
N PHE A 32 1.47 -38.67 8.06
CA PHE A 32 1.43 -38.04 9.37
C PHE A 32 1.39 -39.05 10.52
N LEU A 33 0.56 -40.10 10.40
CA LEU A 33 0.47 -41.15 11.41
C LEU A 33 1.76 -41.96 11.53
N GLU A 34 2.42 -42.24 10.40
CA GLU A 34 3.74 -42.90 10.37
C GLU A 34 4.80 -42.00 11.04
N SER A 35 4.75 -40.69 10.79
CA SER A 35 5.69 -39.69 11.33
C SER A 35 5.63 -39.51 12.84
N ILE A 36 4.45 -39.73 13.45
CA ILE A 36 4.25 -39.65 14.91
C ILE A 36 4.46 -41.00 15.62
N GLY A 37 4.74 -42.07 14.87
CA GLY A 37 4.95 -43.41 15.41
C GLY A 37 6.12 -43.46 16.40
N GLY A 38 5.98 -44.23 17.49
CA GLY A 38 7.05 -44.43 18.48
C GLY A 38 7.29 -43.26 19.45
N ARG A 39 6.42 -42.25 19.45
CA ARG A 39 6.43 -41.11 20.39
C ARG A 39 5.12 -40.99 21.14
N THR A 40 5.05 -40.12 22.15
CA THR A 40 3.79 -39.66 22.75
C THR A 40 3.20 -38.48 21.94
N THR A 41 2.02 -38.00 22.29
CA THR A 41 1.39 -36.86 21.60
C THR A 41 2.11 -35.57 21.96
N GLU A 42 2.43 -35.41 23.24
CA GLU A 42 3.07 -34.26 23.85
C GLU A 42 4.47 -34.06 23.26
N GLN A 43 5.24 -35.14 23.11
CA GLN A 43 6.57 -35.11 22.47
C GLN A 43 6.51 -34.60 21.02
N VAL A 44 5.44 -34.92 20.28
CA VAL A 44 5.27 -34.46 18.91
C VAL A 44 4.85 -32.99 18.86
N ILE A 45 4.04 -32.54 19.82
CA ILE A 45 3.63 -31.14 19.94
C ILE A 45 4.84 -30.26 20.28
N GLU A 46 5.64 -30.66 21.27
CA GLU A 46 6.87 -29.94 21.64
C GLU A 46 7.88 -29.90 20.48
N ARG A 47 8.03 -31.01 19.74
CA ARG A 47 8.82 -31.08 18.51
C ARG A 47 8.33 -30.04 17.50
N ALA A 48 7.03 -30.03 17.20
CA ALA A 48 6.46 -29.13 16.21
C ALA A 48 6.65 -27.65 16.60
N ALA A 49 6.41 -27.30 17.87
CA ALA A 49 6.61 -25.94 18.38
C ALA A 49 8.08 -25.50 18.29
N ARG A 50 9.01 -26.36 18.69
CA ARG A 50 10.46 -26.07 18.62
C ARG A 50 10.92 -25.89 17.18
N ARG A 51 10.51 -26.81 16.29
CA ARG A 51 10.92 -26.79 14.88
C ARG A 51 10.34 -25.62 14.12
N TRP A 52 9.14 -25.16 14.46
CA TRP A 52 8.54 -23.97 13.87
C TRP A 52 9.48 -22.75 13.94
N VAL A 53 10.14 -22.57 15.08
CA VAL A 53 11.13 -21.51 15.28
C VAL A 53 12.49 -21.90 14.71
N GLN A 54 13.01 -23.09 15.06
CA GLN A 54 14.38 -23.49 14.72
C GLN A 54 14.62 -23.64 13.21
N HIS A 55 13.61 -24.06 12.45
CA HIS A 55 13.71 -24.17 10.99
C HIS A 55 13.39 -22.85 10.28
N GLY A 56 13.12 -21.77 11.01
CA GLY A 56 12.83 -20.45 10.45
C GLY A 56 11.44 -20.33 9.80
N TYR A 57 10.51 -21.25 10.06
CA TYR A 57 9.17 -21.18 9.48
C TYR A 57 8.34 -20.01 10.02
N ALA A 58 8.52 -19.67 11.30
CA ALA A 58 7.93 -18.47 11.89
C ALA A 58 8.37 -17.19 11.16
N GLU A 59 9.66 -17.08 10.85
CA GLU A 59 10.22 -15.94 10.12
C GLU A 59 9.80 -15.95 8.65
N ALA A 60 9.85 -17.10 7.99
CA ALA A 60 9.43 -17.27 6.60
C ALA A 60 7.96 -16.94 6.37
N LEU A 61 7.09 -17.11 7.37
CA LEU A 61 5.69 -16.71 7.31
C LEU A 61 5.51 -15.19 7.21
N HIS A 62 6.36 -14.42 7.91
CA HIS A 62 6.27 -12.95 7.99
C HIS A 62 7.19 -12.23 7.01
N SER A 63 7.94 -12.97 6.19
CA SER A 63 8.86 -12.39 5.22
C SER A 63 8.08 -11.70 4.09
N ILE A 64 8.23 -10.38 4.00
CA ILE A 64 7.61 -9.53 2.97
C ILE A 64 8.37 -9.65 1.64
N ASP A 65 9.69 -9.89 1.70
CA ASP A 65 10.60 -9.89 0.54
C ASP A 65 11.09 -11.30 0.14
N GLY A 66 10.54 -12.37 0.73
CA GLY A 66 11.02 -13.75 0.59
C GLY A 66 10.04 -14.73 -0.06
N LYS A 67 10.51 -15.97 -0.30
CA LYS A 67 9.75 -17.06 -0.96
C LYS A 67 8.51 -17.54 -0.19
N GLY A 68 8.32 -17.08 1.04
CA GLY A 68 7.22 -17.46 1.94
C GLY A 68 7.17 -18.95 2.27
N ILE A 69 6.07 -19.39 2.89
CA ILE A 69 5.76 -20.81 3.04
C ILE A 69 5.20 -21.35 1.71
N GLY A 70 6.07 -21.98 0.91
CA GLY A 70 5.68 -22.54 -0.40
C GLY A 70 4.68 -23.71 -0.34
N SER A 71 4.54 -24.39 0.81
CA SER A 71 3.50 -25.40 1.02
C SER A 71 3.19 -25.58 2.50
N ALA A 72 2.01 -25.14 2.95
CA ALA A 72 1.57 -25.30 4.33
C ALA A 72 1.48 -26.78 4.76
N VAL A 73 0.99 -27.65 3.85
CA VAL A 73 0.94 -29.10 4.10
C VAL A 73 2.33 -29.69 4.23
N GLY A 74 3.28 -29.26 3.38
CA GLY A 74 4.68 -29.70 3.45
C GLY A 74 5.35 -29.29 4.75
N VAL A 75 5.13 -28.06 5.20
CA VAL A 75 5.65 -27.58 6.51
C VAL A 75 5.04 -28.37 7.65
N ALA A 76 3.72 -28.58 7.65
CA ALA A 76 3.05 -29.37 8.68
C ALA A 76 3.64 -30.79 8.78
N VAL A 77 3.93 -31.45 7.65
CA VAL A 77 4.62 -32.76 7.65
C VAL A 77 6.02 -32.64 8.24
N ALA A 78 6.81 -31.66 7.81
CA ALA A 78 8.20 -31.48 8.26
C ALA A 78 8.31 -31.25 9.78
N LEU A 79 7.34 -30.53 10.37
CA LEU A 79 7.29 -30.30 11.81
C LEU A 79 7.10 -31.59 12.61
N VAL A 80 6.34 -32.56 12.09
CA VAL A 80 6.03 -33.80 12.81
C VAL A 80 6.92 -34.97 12.42
N GLN A 81 7.59 -34.93 11.27
CA GLN A 81 8.39 -36.05 10.76
C GLN A 81 9.55 -36.38 11.70
N ALA A 82 9.92 -37.65 11.83
CA ALA A 82 11.17 -38.00 12.52
C ALA A 82 12.38 -37.45 11.74
N GLY A 83 13.40 -36.96 12.45
CA GLY A 83 14.64 -36.55 11.83
C GLY A 83 15.40 -37.73 11.18
N ASN A 84 16.33 -37.43 10.28
CA ASN A 84 17.14 -38.44 9.57
C ASN A 84 18.27 -39.04 10.45
N CYS A 85 18.05 -39.21 11.75
CA CYS A 85 19.00 -39.86 12.64
C CYS A 85 18.74 -41.36 12.70
N VAL A 86 19.80 -42.17 12.68
CA VAL A 86 19.70 -43.63 12.86
C VAL A 86 19.30 -44.02 14.29
N TYR A 87 19.52 -43.13 15.26
CA TYR A 87 19.19 -43.38 16.65
C TYR A 87 17.73 -43.05 16.94
N ILE A 88 16.94 -44.06 17.33
CA ILE A 88 15.48 -44.00 17.47
C ILE A 88 15.02 -43.03 18.56
N ARG A 89 15.83 -42.80 19.61
CA ARG A 89 15.52 -41.81 20.67
C ARG A 89 16.09 -40.41 20.37
N CYS A 90 16.68 -40.20 19.19
CA CYS A 90 17.14 -38.87 18.80
C CYS A 90 15.96 -37.96 18.42
N GLU A 91 16.01 -36.74 18.91
CA GLU A 91 15.14 -35.62 18.53
C GLU A 91 16.01 -34.40 18.24
N ASP A 92 16.12 -34.04 16.96
CA ASP A 92 16.83 -32.84 16.49
C ASP A 92 18.28 -32.69 16.98
N GLY A 93 18.95 -33.82 17.25
CA GLY A 93 20.32 -33.80 17.73
C GLY A 93 20.47 -34.09 19.22
N PHE A 94 19.38 -34.30 19.96
CA PHE A 94 19.40 -34.61 21.39
C PHE A 94 18.71 -35.95 21.67
N ASP A 95 19.17 -36.66 22.67
CA ASP A 95 18.49 -37.84 23.20
C ASP A 95 17.34 -37.37 24.11
N ILE A 96 16.13 -37.88 23.88
CA ILE A 96 14.93 -37.42 24.61
C ILE A 96 14.79 -37.96 26.03
N ASP A 97 15.51 -39.03 26.37
CA ASP A 97 15.46 -39.60 27.73
C ASP A 97 16.46 -38.91 28.64
N THR A 98 17.60 -38.52 28.09
CA THR A 98 18.73 -37.95 28.85
C THR A 98 18.90 -36.44 28.65
N GLY A 99 18.32 -35.86 27.60
CA GLY A 99 18.51 -34.47 27.20
C GLY A 99 19.91 -34.15 26.66
N MET A 100 20.81 -35.13 26.60
CA MET A 100 22.18 -34.95 26.14
C MET A 100 22.27 -34.92 24.62
N GLU A 101 23.37 -34.39 24.08
CA GLU A 101 23.61 -34.45 22.63
C GLU A 101 23.66 -35.89 22.15
N CYS A 102 22.91 -36.18 21.08
CA CYS A 102 22.89 -37.48 20.45
C CYS A 102 24.26 -37.79 19.83
N ARG A 103 24.93 -38.81 20.35
CA ARG A 103 26.24 -39.28 19.87
C ARG A 103 26.28 -39.50 18.35
N ALA A 104 25.27 -40.15 17.77
CA ALA A 104 25.19 -40.38 16.34
C ALA A 104 25.04 -39.07 15.51
N CYS A 105 24.46 -38.01 16.09
CA CYS A 105 24.42 -36.69 15.46
C CYS A 105 25.77 -35.96 15.58
N VAL A 106 26.45 -36.11 16.72
CA VAL A 106 27.79 -35.54 16.96
C VAL A 106 28.80 -36.16 16.01
N GLU A 107 28.86 -37.50 15.94
CA GLU A 107 29.74 -38.25 15.03
C GLU A 107 29.49 -37.84 13.59
N ARG A 108 28.24 -37.86 13.10
CA ARG A 108 27.92 -37.40 11.74
C ARG A 108 28.32 -35.94 11.48
N ARG A 109 28.22 -35.06 12.48
CA ARG A 109 28.65 -33.66 12.34
C ARG A 109 30.17 -33.56 12.27
N ALA A 110 30.88 -34.35 13.07
CA ALA A 110 32.34 -34.46 13.02
C ALA A 110 32.79 -35.01 11.66
N ASP A 111 32.15 -36.07 11.16
CA ASP A 111 32.42 -36.67 9.84
C ASP A 111 32.20 -35.65 8.72
N ARG A 112 31.08 -34.92 8.74
CA ARG A 112 30.83 -33.85 7.76
C ARG A 112 31.90 -32.76 7.81
N ARG A 113 32.36 -32.37 9.01
CA ARG A 113 33.44 -31.39 9.18
C ARG A 113 34.77 -31.94 8.66
N ALA A 114 35.09 -33.20 8.96
CA ALA A 114 36.30 -33.87 8.50
C ALA A 114 36.30 -34.01 6.97
N ALA A 115 35.18 -34.43 6.38
CA ALA A 115 35.00 -34.51 4.93
C ALA A 115 35.13 -33.14 4.26
N LYS A 116 34.55 -32.08 4.85
CA LYS A 116 34.71 -30.70 4.34
C LYS A 116 36.17 -30.25 4.38
N ARG A 117 36.89 -30.53 5.47
CA ARG A 117 38.33 -30.22 5.60
C ARG A 117 39.17 -31.01 4.60
N ALA A 118 38.91 -32.30 4.43
CA ALA A 118 39.60 -33.15 3.46
C ALA A 118 39.34 -32.72 2.02
N ALA A 119 38.12 -32.28 1.70
CA ALA A 119 37.78 -31.72 0.40
C ALA A 119 38.54 -30.40 0.14
N ALA A 120 38.52 -29.47 1.10
CA ALA A 120 39.25 -28.22 1.02
C ALA A 120 40.77 -28.42 0.86
N ALA A 121 41.37 -29.34 1.63
CA ALA A 121 42.79 -29.68 1.53
C ALA A 121 43.16 -30.32 0.19
N ALA A 122 42.23 -31.04 -0.44
CA ALA A 122 42.39 -31.60 -1.78
C ALA A 122 42.15 -30.58 -2.91
N GLY A 123 42.06 -29.28 -2.61
CA GLY A 123 41.74 -28.23 -3.58
C GLY A 123 40.33 -28.34 -4.17
N ARG A 124 39.51 -29.27 -3.66
CA ARG A 124 38.10 -29.42 -4.00
C ARG A 124 37.35 -28.50 -3.05
N ASP A 125 37.42 -27.21 -3.34
CA ASP A 125 36.62 -26.24 -2.63
C ASP A 125 35.14 -26.61 -2.78
N THR A 126 34.55 -27.10 -1.69
CA THR A 126 33.13 -27.44 -1.60
C THR A 126 32.31 -26.23 -1.15
N SER A 127 32.95 -25.06 -1.01
CA SER A 127 32.30 -23.77 -0.74
C SER A 127 31.85 -23.02 -1.98
N ILE A 128 32.12 -23.54 -3.18
CA ILE A 128 31.19 -23.33 -4.27
C ILE A 128 29.91 -24.04 -3.80
N VAL A 129 28.94 -23.28 -3.29
CA VAL A 129 27.52 -23.62 -3.43
C VAL A 129 27.45 -24.30 -4.77
N ARG A 130 27.22 -25.62 -4.84
CA ARG A 130 26.91 -26.25 -6.11
C ARG A 130 25.66 -25.52 -6.58
N GLN A 131 25.84 -24.42 -7.30
CA GLN A 131 24.90 -23.98 -8.30
C GLN A 131 24.69 -25.27 -9.06
N ALA A 132 23.50 -25.84 -8.89
CA ALA A 132 23.13 -27.00 -9.67
C ALA A 132 23.57 -26.66 -11.08
N PRO A 133 24.38 -27.50 -11.75
CA PRO A 133 24.91 -27.17 -13.06
C PRO A 133 23.75 -26.63 -13.86
N HIS A 134 23.84 -25.37 -14.32
CA HIS A 134 22.80 -24.72 -15.11
C HIS A 134 22.36 -25.78 -16.11
N ARG A 135 21.17 -26.35 -15.88
CA ARG A 135 20.68 -27.41 -16.76
C ARG A 135 20.67 -26.74 -18.13
N PRO A 136 21.36 -27.26 -19.16
CA PRO A 136 21.40 -26.58 -20.44
C PRO A 136 19.96 -26.25 -20.89
N GLY A 137 19.70 -24.97 -21.12
CA GLY A 137 18.36 -24.44 -21.40
C GLY A 137 17.53 -23.98 -20.19
N TRP A 138 18.14 -23.73 -19.03
CA TRP A 138 17.50 -23.06 -17.89
C TRP A 138 18.15 -21.70 -17.62
N TRP A 139 17.32 -20.69 -17.38
CA TRP A 139 17.71 -19.31 -17.08
C TRP A 139 17.01 -18.84 -15.81
N GLU A 140 17.46 -17.74 -15.21
CA GLU A 140 16.87 -17.16 -14.00
C GLU A 140 16.41 -15.73 -14.29
N CYS A 141 15.23 -15.37 -13.78
CA CYS A 141 14.72 -14.02 -13.90
C CYS A 141 15.59 -13.02 -13.13
N ALA A 142 15.96 -11.91 -13.76
CA ALA A 142 16.77 -10.87 -13.14
C ALA A 142 16.10 -10.15 -11.95
N ILE A 143 14.76 -10.20 -11.85
CA ILE A 143 13.97 -9.49 -10.83
C ILE A 143 13.56 -10.42 -9.68
N CYS A 144 12.86 -11.51 -9.99
CA CYS A 144 12.33 -12.42 -8.96
C CYS A 144 13.17 -13.69 -8.75
N HIS A 145 14.25 -13.88 -9.52
CA HIS A 145 15.09 -15.09 -9.51
C HIS A 145 14.32 -16.41 -9.77
N ASP A 146 13.12 -16.34 -10.34
CA ASP A 146 12.39 -17.54 -10.74
C ASP A 146 13.09 -18.20 -11.94
N PRO A 147 13.29 -19.53 -11.89
CA PRO A 147 13.94 -20.25 -12.97
C PRO A 147 12.98 -20.47 -14.15
N GLY A 148 13.40 -20.08 -15.35
CA GLY A 148 12.73 -20.33 -16.62
C GLY A 148 13.43 -21.39 -17.47
N LYS A 149 12.71 -22.00 -18.41
CA LYS A 149 13.24 -23.00 -19.37
C LYS A 149 13.14 -22.45 -20.79
N GLY A 150 14.16 -22.71 -21.62
CA GLY A 150 14.19 -22.33 -23.03
C GLY A 150 15.05 -21.10 -23.29
N GLN A 151 14.66 -20.33 -24.31
CA GLN A 151 15.34 -19.09 -24.68
C GLN A 151 15.12 -18.03 -23.60
N ILE A 152 16.18 -17.27 -23.32
CA ILE A 152 16.15 -16.15 -22.37
C ILE A 152 15.38 -15.00 -23.05
N PRO A 153 14.36 -14.42 -22.41
CA PRO A 153 13.71 -13.19 -22.90
C PRO A 153 14.74 -12.04 -23.04
N GLU A 154 14.53 -11.12 -23.98
CA GLU A 154 15.50 -10.04 -24.24
C GLU A 154 15.84 -9.19 -23.01
N GLY A 155 14.88 -8.99 -22.09
CA GLY A 155 15.09 -8.28 -20.83
C GLY A 155 15.64 -9.13 -19.68
N GLY A 156 15.80 -10.45 -19.85
CA GLY A 156 16.15 -11.36 -18.74
C GLY A 156 15.06 -11.47 -17.66
N GLU A 157 13.87 -10.95 -17.95
CA GLU A 157 12.72 -10.90 -17.03
C GLU A 157 11.70 -11.98 -17.39
N CYS A 158 11.03 -12.56 -16.39
CA CYS A 158 9.92 -13.48 -16.65
C CYS A 158 8.67 -12.72 -17.08
N VAL A 159 7.77 -13.40 -17.81
CA VAL A 159 6.51 -12.83 -18.31
C VAL A 159 5.72 -12.16 -17.19
N ARG A 160 5.68 -12.77 -15.99
CA ARG A 160 5.02 -12.17 -14.83
C ARG A 160 5.63 -10.83 -14.44
N CYS A 161 6.94 -10.74 -14.32
CA CYS A 161 7.61 -9.48 -13.98
C CYS A 161 7.45 -8.42 -15.08
N GLN A 162 7.44 -8.83 -16.36
CA GLN A 162 7.18 -7.93 -17.48
C GLN A 162 5.74 -7.39 -17.44
N GLU A 163 4.75 -8.24 -17.20
CA GLU A 163 3.34 -7.85 -17.03
C GLU A 163 3.13 -6.96 -15.81
N GLU A 164 3.79 -7.27 -14.69
CA GLU A 164 3.77 -6.45 -13.49
C GLU A 164 4.34 -5.06 -13.75
N ALA A 165 5.50 -4.97 -14.42
CA ALA A 165 6.13 -3.70 -14.80
C ALA A 165 5.26 -2.90 -15.78
N ALA A 166 4.67 -3.55 -16.79
CA ALA A 166 3.73 -2.91 -17.71
C ALA A 166 2.49 -2.38 -16.97
N SER A 167 1.91 -3.18 -16.07
CA SER A 167 0.76 -2.78 -15.26
C SER A 167 1.08 -1.63 -14.31
N ALA A 168 2.29 -1.61 -13.74
CA ALA A 168 2.74 -0.54 -12.86
C ALA A 168 2.93 0.77 -13.64
N THR A 169 3.51 0.67 -14.85
CA THR A 169 3.66 1.81 -15.76
C THR A 169 2.31 2.37 -16.18
N GLN A 170 1.35 1.50 -16.51
CA GLN A 170 -0.02 1.93 -16.84
C GLN A 170 -0.68 2.64 -15.66
N ARG A 171 -0.63 2.07 -14.44
CA ARG A 171 -1.20 2.71 -13.25
C ARG A 171 -0.59 4.08 -12.97
N LEU A 172 0.71 4.24 -13.20
CA LEU A 172 1.39 5.54 -13.05
C LEU A 172 0.94 6.54 -14.12
N ALA A 173 0.76 6.09 -15.37
CA ALA A 173 0.23 6.93 -16.45
C ALA A 173 -1.21 7.39 -16.15
N ASP A 174 -2.09 6.47 -15.76
CA ASP A 174 -3.48 6.76 -15.39
C ASP A 174 -3.54 7.74 -14.19
N GLN A 175 -2.68 7.52 -13.19
CA GLN A 175 -2.59 8.41 -12.02
C GLN A 175 -2.14 9.82 -12.43
N TRP A 176 -1.18 9.94 -13.35
CA TRP A 176 -0.70 11.22 -13.84
C TRP A 176 -1.77 11.96 -14.65
N GLU A 177 -2.51 11.24 -15.50
CA GLU A 177 -3.63 11.80 -16.26
C GLU A 177 -4.73 12.32 -15.32
N GLN A 178 -5.12 11.53 -14.32
CA GLN A 178 -6.10 11.94 -13.32
C GLN A 178 -5.65 13.19 -12.55
N GLN A 179 -4.37 13.24 -12.13
CA GLN A 179 -3.84 14.43 -11.45
C GLN A 179 -3.89 15.68 -12.33
N ASN A 180 -3.72 15.55 -13.64
CA ASN A 180 -3.83 16.70 -14.54
C ASN A 180 -5.29 17.15 -14.69
N ILE A 181 -6.22 16.21 -14.82
CA ILE A 181 -7.66 16.50 -14.84
C ILE A 181 -8.07 17.23 -13.57
N ASP A 182 -7.66 16.73 -12.40
CA ASP A 182 -7.99 17.33 -11.11
C ASP A 182 -7.42 18.75 -10.99
N ARG A 183 -6.17 18.97 -11.42
CA ARG A 183 -5.54 20.30 -11.46
C ARG A 183 -6.23 21.26 -12.41
N GLU A 184 -6.68 20.78 -13.56
CA GLU A 184 -7.44 21.60 -14.52
C GLU A 184 -8.81 21.97 -13.96
N ALA A 185 -9.51 21.02 -13.33
CA ALA A 185 -10.79 21.27 -12.67
C ALA A 185 -10.65 22.28 -11.53
N GLU A 186 -9.60 22.18 -10.70
CA GLU A 186 -9.32 23.14 -9.63
C GLU A 186 -9.05 24.54 -10.21
N ARG A 187 -8.24 24.65 -11.26
CA ARG A 187 -7.99 25.93 -11.96
C ARG A 187 -9.27 26.54 -12.51
N GLN A 188 -10.14 25.72 -13.12
CA GLN A 188 -11.43 26.18 -13.64
C GLN A 188 -12.36 26.63 -12.52
N ALA A 189 -12.41 25.92 -11.41
CA ALA A 189 -13.23 26.29 -10.25
C ALA A 189 -12.77 27.63 -9.64
N VAL A 190 -11.45 27.82 -9.46
CA VAL A 190 -10.88 29.09 -8.99
C VAL A 190 -11.19 30.22 -9.98
N ALA A 191 -11.02 29.99 -11.28
CA ALA A 191 -11.34 30.99 -12.30
C ALA A 191 -12.82 31.38 -12.27
N ALA A 192 -13.73 30.40 -12.17
CA ALA A 192 -15.17 30.65 -12.08
C ALA A 192 -15.55 31.43 -10.81
N ASP A 193 -14.89 31.16 -9.68
CA ASP A 193 -15.12 31.89 -8.44
C ASP A 193 -14.65 33.35 -8.54
N LEU A 194 -13.49 33.59 -9.16
CA LEU A 194 -12.99 34.95 -9.41
C LEU A 194 -13.92 35.75 -10.32
N VAL A 195 -14.49 35.12 -11.36
CA VAL A 195 -15.49 35.75 -12.24
C VAL A 195 -16.74 36.12 -11.45
N ARG A 196 -17.28 35.19 -10.64
CA ARG A 196 -18.45 35.46 -9.81
C ARG A 196 -18.23 36.62 -8.84
N GLN A 197 -17.09 36.64 -8.15
CA GLN A 197 -16.73 37.73 -7.24
C GLN A 197 -16.60 39.07 -7.98
N ALA A 198 -16.07 39.08 -9.20
CA ALA A 198 -15.98 40.30 -10.01
C ALA A 198 -17.36 40.82 -10.41
N GLU A 199 -18.28 39.93 -10.81
CA GLU A 199 -19.67 40.28 -11.11
C GLU A 199 -20.42 40.83 -9.89
N GLU A 200 -20.27 40.20 -8.73
CA GLU A 200 -20.85 40.67 -7.47
C GLU A 200 -20.33 42.06 -7.07
N ARG A 201 -19.03 42.29 -7.19
CA ARG A 201 -18.43 43.61 -6.92
C ARG A 201 -18.93 44.67 -7.90
N ALA A 202 -19.00 44.35 -9.19
CA ALA A 202 -19.52 45.25 -10.20
C ALA A 202 -21.00 45.59 -9.96
N ALA A 203 -21.81 44.61 -9.55
CA ALA A 203 -23.21 44.83 -9.19
C ALA A 203 -23.35 45.70 -7.93
N ALA A 204 -22.52 45.48 -6.91
CA ALA A 204 -22.52 46.30 -5.70
C ALA A 204 -22.11 47.76 -5.99
N GLU A 205 -21.07 47.96 -6.80
CA GLU A 205 -20.63 49.30 -7.24
C GLU A 205 -21.71 50.00 -8.07
N ALA A 206 -22.36 49.28 -9.00
CA ALA A 206 -23.46 49.83 -9.79
C ALA A 206 -24.65 50.26 -8.90
N ALA A 207 -25.00 49.45 -7.89
CA ALA A 207 -26.05 49.77 -6.94
C ALA A 207 -25.70 51.00 -6.07
N GLU A 208 -24.44 51.12 -5.63
CA GLU A 208 -23.97 52.30 -4.89
C GLU A 208 -24.00 53.56 -5.76
N ASN A 209 -23.48 53.48 -6.98
CA ASN A 209 -23.52 54.59 -7.94
C ASN A 209 -24.94 55.05 -8.24
N GLN A 210 -25.89 54.11 -8.36
CA GLN A 210 -27.30 54.43 -8.53
C GLN A 210 -27.86 55.16 -7.30
N ARG A 211 -27.60 54.68 -6.09
CA ARG A 211 -28.04 55.35 -4.85
C ARG A 211 -27.48 56.76 -4.72
N VAL A 212 -26.20 56.95 -5.04
CA VAL A 212 -25.55 58.27 -5.02
C VAL A 212 -26.19 59.20 -6.07
N ALA A 213 -26.49 58.70 -7.26
CA ALA A 213 -27.17 59.47 -8.30
C ALA A 213 -28.60 59.86 -7.87
N GLU A 214 -29.36 58.93 -7.28
CA GLU A 214 -30.69 59.18 -6.73
C GLU A 214 -30.64 60.25 -5.61
N GLU A 215 -29.69 60.15 -4.68
CA GLU A 215 -29.51 61.15 -3.62
C GLU A 215 -29.14 62.53 -4.19
N ARG A 216 -28.25 62.57 -5.19
CA ARG A 216 -27.88 63.84 -5.85
C ARG A 216 -29.09 64.48 -6.53
N THR A 217 -29.86 63.71 -7.30
CA THR A 217 -31.07 64.24 -7.96
C THR A 217 -32.14 64.68 -6.95
N ALA A 218 -32.26 64.00 -5.81
CA ALA A 218 -33.16 64.41 -4.73
C ALA A 218 -32.70 65.73 -4.08
N LYS A 219 -31.40 65.91 -3.83
CA LYS A 219 -30.84 67.17 -3.32
C LYS A 219 -31.04 68.33 -4.29
N GLU A 220 -30.74 68.14 -5.57
CA GLU A 220 -30.95 69.16 -6.61
C GLU A 220 -32.42 69.61 -6.69
N ARG A 221 -33.37 68.66 -6.58
CA ARG A 221 -34.81 68.98 -6.52
C ARG A 221 -35.18 69.77 -5.28
N ALA A 222 -34.70 69.35 -4.09
CA ALA A 222 -34.97 70.05 -2.85
C ALA A 222 -34.41 71.49 -2.86
N GLU A 223 -33.19 71.69 -3.38
CA GLU A 223 -32.59 73.02 -3.54
C GLU A 223 -33.38 73.89 -4.53
N ALA A 224 -33.86 73.31 -5.63
CA ALA A 224 -34.71 74.01 -6.60
C ALA A 224 -36.07 74.41 -5.97
N ASP A 225 -36.70 73.53 -5.22
CA ASP A 225 -37.95 73.79 -4.51
C ASP A 225 -37.78 74.87 -3.43
N GLU A 226 -36.69 74.83 -2.67
CA GLU A 226 -36.36 75.85 -1.68
C GLU A 226 -36.08 77.21 -2.34
N THR A 227 -35.33 77.22 -3.44
CA THR A 227 -35.10 78.42 -4.24
C THR A 227 -36.41 79.00 -4.77
N ALA A 228 -37.32 78.15 -5.28
CA ALA A 228 -38.64 78.57 -5.73
C ALA A 228 -39.48 79.15 -4.60
N ARG A 229 -39.44 78.54 -3.41
CA ARG A 229 -40.14 79.03 -2.21
C ARG A 229 -39.62 80.39 -1.76
N ILE A 230 -38.29 80.58 -1.73
CA ILE A 230 -37.67 81.87 -1.38
C ILE A 230 -38.06 82.95 -2.41
N ARG A 231 -37.99 82.64 -3.70
CA ARG A 231 -38.42 83.56 -4.78
C ARG A 231 -39.89 83.95 -4.64
N ALA A 232 -40.78 83.00 -4.36
CA ALA A 232 -42.20 83.27 -4.15
C ALA A 232 -42.46 84.15 -2.93
N LYS A 233 -41.72 83.93 -1.83
CA LYS A 233 -41.81 84.77 -0.62
C LYS A 233 -41.35 86.20 -0.89
N LEU A 234 -40.20 86.37 -1.55
CA LEU A 234 -39.67 87.69 -1.93
C LEU A 234 -40.64 88.46 -2.84
N ALA A 235 -41.24 87.79 -3.82
CA ALA A 235 -42.22 88.41 -4.72
C ALA A 235 -43.48 88.90 -3.99
N LYS A 236 -43.87 88.25 -2.88
CA LYS A 236 -45.00 88.66 -2.05
C LYS A 236 -44.66 89.84 -1.12
N GLU A 237 -43.45 89.86 -0.56
CA GLU A 237 -43.00 90.91 0.35
C GLU A 237 -42.56 92.19 -0.39
N TYR A 238 -42.06 92.08 -1.61
CA TYR A 238 -41.53 93.20 -2.42
C TYR A 238 -42.00 93.12 -3.89
N PRO A 239 -43.25 93.47 -4.19
CA PRO A 239 -43.83 93.31 -5.53
C PRO A 239 -43.11 94.16 -6.60
N GLU A 240 -42.59 95.33 -6.24
CA GLU A 240 -41.79 96.19 -7.11
C GLU A 240 -40.47 95.56 -7.58
N LEU A 241 -39.84 94.68 -6.80
CA LEU A 241 -38.60 93.98 -7.19
C LEU A 241 -38.86 92.78 -8.12
N ALA A 242 -40.05 92.17 -8.02
CA ALA A 242 -40.46 91.06 -8.88
C ALA A 242 -40.64 91.50 -10.35
N ALA A 243 -41.07 92.74 -10.59
CA ALA A 243 -41.25 93.30 -11.93
C ALA A 243 -39.92 93.48 -12.71
N VAL A 244 -38.80 93.70 -12.02
CA VAL A 244 -37.48 93.93 -12.64
C VAL A 244 -36.79 92.61 -13.00
N SER A 245 -36.95 91.58 -12.17
CA SER A 245 -36.26 90.30 -12.31
C SER A 245 -36.79 89.39 -13.44
N GLY A 246 -37.99 89.67 -13.97
CA GLY A 246 -38.58 88.95 -15.10
C GLY A 246 -38.08 89.41 -16.49
N SER A 247 -37.26 90.44 -16.57
CA SER A 247 -36.90 91.12 -17.84
C SER A 247 -35.63 90.62 -18.54
N THR A 248 -34.88 89.67 -17.96
CA THR A 248 -33.66 89.12 -18.57
C THR A 248 -33.88 87.67 -19.02
N GLY A 249 -34.50 87.50 -20.19
CA GLY A 249 -34.41 86.26 -20.95
C GLY A 249 -33.01 86.13 -21.58
N PRO A 250 -32.43 84.92 -21.68
CA PRO A 250 -31.10 84.74 -22.26
C PRO A 250 -31.10 85.07 -23.76
N ALA A 251 -30.11 85.85 -24.20
CA ALA A 251 -29.89 86.18 -25.60
C ALA A 251 -29.51 84.92 -26.41
N PRO A 252 -29.98 84.78 -27.66
CA PRO A 252 -29.69 83.61 -28.49
C PRO A 252 -28.24 83.67 -28.98
N PHE A 253 -27.52 82.55 -28.87
CA PHE A 253 -26.31 82.23 -29.61
C PHE A 253 -26.48 80.87 -30.28
#